data_AF-A0AAD8UYR4-F1
#
_entry.id   AF-A0AAD8UYR4-F1
#
_cell.length_a   1.000
_cell.length_b   1.000
_cell.length_c   1.000
_cell.angle_alpha   90.00
_cell.angle_beta   90.00
_cell.angle_gamma   90.00
#
_symmetry.space_group_name_H-M   'P 1'
#
loop_
_entity.id
_entity.type
_entity.pdbx_description
1 polymer ?
#
loop_
_entity_poly.entity_id
_entity_poly.type
_entity_poly.pdbx_seq_one_letter_code
_entity_poly.pdbx_strand_id
1 'polypeptide(L)'
;ASREARKSFLRGLAKCIDRDSPLSPAERQEWIKVKDTGRKLFYLPSGVSYSVLFKLPFLREILLYCVQDLQYLPQLWLVYNRKLTPGWRLQVNRESQAMIKLSQSAVFNGRGRHMALPPDGHLSFTFGTQDLISKRF
;
A
#
# COMPACT_ATOMS: atom_id res chain seq x y z
N ALA A 1 13.57 -0.08 -0.19
CA ALA A 1 13.37 0.10 1.26
C ALA A 1 12.76 -1.14 1.96
N SER A 2 11.68 -1.80 1.49
CA SER A 2 11.05 -2.92 2.24
C SER A 2 10.91 -4.27 1.49
N ARG A 3 11.70 -4.57 0.44
CA ARG A 3 11.49 -5.80 -0.37
C ARG A 3 12.78 -6.44 -0.90
N GLU A 4 12.82 -7.78 -0.87
CA GLU A 4 13.97 -8.64 -1.22
C GLU A 4 13.92 -9.30 -2.62
N ALA A 5 12.83 -9.20 -3.41
CA ALA A 5 12.76 -9.85 -4.75
C ALA A 5 11.84 -9.15 -5.79
N ARG A 6 12.04 -9.52 -7.09
CA ARG A 6 11.47 -9.04 -8.39
C ARG A 6 10.54 -7.81 -8.29
N LYS A 7 11.05 -6.67 -8.77
CA LYS A 7 10.57 -5.29 -8.56
C LYS A 7 9.44 -4.83 -9.52
N SER A 8 8.64 -5.73 -10.07
CA SER A 8 7.72 -5.34 -11.16
C SER A 8 6.43 -4.63 -10.71
N PHE A 9 5.96 -4.85 -9.48
CA PHE A 9 4.69 -4.27 -9.01
C PHE A 9 4.74 -3.68 -7.59
N LEU A 10 3.96 -2.64 -7.37
CA LEU A 10 3.67 -2.04 -6.06
C LEU A 10 2.81 -2.98 -5.21
N ARG A 11 2.94 -2.87 -3.89
CA ARG A 11 2.04 -3.54 -2.95
C ARG A 11 0.87 -2.60 -2.66
N GLY A 12 -0.35 -3.13 -2.69
CA GLY A 12 -1.53 -2.39 -2.20
C GLY A 12 -1.46 -2.19 -0.69
N LEU A 13 -2.16 -1.15 -0.20
CA LEU A 13 -2.13 -0.73 1.20
C LEU A 13 -2.43 -1.87 2.18
N ALA A 14 -3.42 -2.72 1.90
CA ALA A 14 -3.71 -3.88 2.75
C ALA A 14 -2.50 -4.80 2.95
N LYS A 15 -1.68 -5.03 1.90
CA LYS A 15 -0.45 -5.84 2.02
C LYS A 15 0.64 -5.11 2.80
N CYS A 16 0.69 -3.78 2.72
CA CYS A 16 1.59 -2.96 3.53
C CYS A 16 1.18 -3.00 5.01
N ILE A 17 -0.10 -2.81 5.32
CA ILE A 17 -0.61 -2.88 6.68
C ILE A 17 -0.34 -4.26 7.28
N ASP A 18 -0.68 -5.31 6.54
CA ASP A 18 -0.39 -6.68 6.93
C ASP A 18 1.11 -6.81 7.22
N ARG A 19 2.01 -6.62 6.26
CA ARG A 19 3.42 -6.99 6.48
C ARG A 19 4.23 -6.04 7.36
N ASP A 20 3.95 -4.75 7.32
CA ASP A 20 4.85 -3.73 7.85
C ASP A 20 4.26 -2.99 9.08
N SER A 21 3.00 -3.22 9.46
CA SER A 21 2.43 -2.65 10.70
C SER A 21 2.85 -3.47 11.93
N PRO A 22 2.98 -2.83 13.11
CA PRO A 22 3.31 -3.50 14.37
C PRO A 22 2.10 -4.22 14.98
N LEU A 23 1.40 -5.04 14.18
CA LEU A 23 0.27 -5.85 14.64
C LEU A 23 0.77 -7.17 15.21
N SER A 24 0.34 -7.50 16.42
CA SER A 24 0.47 -8.85 16.95
C SER A 24 -0.30 -9.86 16.08
N PRO A 25 0.02 -11.17 16.16
CA PRO A 25 -0.71 -12.18 15.40
C PRO A 25 -2.23 -12.15 15.61
N ALA A 26 -2.69 -11.90 16.85
CA ALA A 26 -4.10 -11.82 17.19
C ALA A 26 -4.77 -10.58 16.58
N GLU A 27 -4.15 -9.39 16.72
CA GLU A 27 -4.68 -8.15 16.14
C GLU A 27 -4.72 -8.22 14.62
N ARG A 28 -3.73 -8.86 13.99
CA ARG A 28 -3.71 -9.10 12.55
C ARG A 28 -4.85 -9.98 12.10
N GLN A 29 -5.14 -11.07 12.81
CA GLN A 29 -6.28 -11.93 12.48
C GLN A 29 -7.60 -11.16 12.57
N GLU A 30 -7.77 -10.36 13.61
CA GLU A 30 -8.97 -9.54 13.76
C GLU A 30 -9.08 -8.47 12.67
N TRP A 31 -7.96 -7.81 12.35
CA TRP A 31 -7.87 -6.87 11.25
C TRP A 31 -8.27 -7.51 9.91
N ILE A 32 -7.76 -8.71 9.59
CA ILE A 32 -8.12 -9.44 8.36
C ILE A 32 -9.62 -9.72 8.33
N LYS A 33 -10.21 -10.20 9.44
CA LYS A 33 -11.63 -10.53 9.51
C LYS A 33 -12.51 -9.31 9.25
N VAL A 34 -12.29 -8.22 9.96
CA VAL A 34 -13.07 -6.98 9.79
C VAL A 34 -12.91 -6.43 8.38
N LYS A 35 -11.68 -6.43 7.86
CA LYS A 35 -11.39 -5.96 6.50
C LYS A 35 -12.10 -6.80 5.43
N ASP A 36 -12.15 -8.11 5.60
CA ASP A 36 -12.82 -9.01 4.67
C ASP A 36 -14.34 -8.83 4.71
N THR A 37 -14.92 -8.70 5.91
CA THR A 37 -16.34 -8.40 6.10
C THR A 37 -16.74 -7.11 5.38
N GLY A 38 -15.99 -6.02 5.59
CA GLY A 38 -16.24 -4.76 4.88
C GLY A 38 -16.03 -4.88 3.37
N ARG A 39 -14.98 -5.59 2.93
CA ARG A 39 -14.70 -5.78 1.50
C ARG A 39 -15.85 -6.49 0.78
N LYS A 40 -16.47 -7.50 1.41
CA LYS A 40 -17.61 -8.25 0.85
C LYS A 40 -18.81 -7.34 0.53
N LEU A 41 -19.01 -6.27 1.29
CA LEU A 41 -20.11 -5.31 1.06
C LEU A 41 -19.97 -4.51 -0.23
N PHE A 42 -18.77 -4.45 -0.80
CA PHE A 42 -18.55 -3.80 -2.10
C PHE A 42 -18.86 -4.74 -3.27
N TYR A 43 -19.04 -6.05 -3.06
CA TYR A 43 -19.33 -6.98 -4.15
C TYR A 43 -20.84 -7.15 -4.35
N LEU A 44 -21.30 -6.81 -5.56
CA LEU A 44 -22.63 -7.11 -6.07
C LEU A 44 -22.51 -8.19 -7.15
N PRO A 45 -23.61 -8.89 -7.51
CA PRO A 45 -23.62 -9.82 -8.66
C PRO A 45 -23.14 -9.18 -9.97
N SER A 46 -23.37 -7.88 -10.12
CA SER A 46 -22.95 -7.07 -11.27
C SER A 46 -21.51 -6.53 -11.17
N GLY A 47 -20.75 -6.91 -10.15
CA GLY A 47 -19.37 -6.48 -9.92
C GLY A 47 -19.16 -5.63 -8.67
N VAL A 48 -18.02 -4.95 -8.59
CA VAL A 48 -17.66 -4.13 -7.42
C VAL A 48 -18.35 -2.77 -7.49
N SER A 49 -19.06 -2.39 -6.43
CA SER A 49 -19.72 -1.11 -6.28
C SER A 49 -19.29 -0.39 -5.00
N TYR A 50 -18.96 0.88 -5.15
CA TYR A 50 -18.64 1.79 -4.04
C TYR A 50 -19.87 2.55 -3.52
N SER A 51 -21.07 2.27 -4.04
CA SER A 51 -22.30 2.95 -3.65
C SER A 51 -22.60 2.83 -2.14
N VAL A 52 -22.10 1.77 -1.50
CA VAL A 52 -22.22 1.56 -0.04
C VAL A 52 -21.54 2.65 0.79
N LEU A 53 -20.55 3.36 0.23
CA LEU A 53 -19.89 4.51 0.88
C LEU A 53 -20.74 5.79 0.84
N PHE A 54 -21.82 5.81 0.08
CA PHE A 54 -22.69 6.98 -0.06
C PHE A 54 -24.05 6.78 0.62
N LYS A 55 -24.27 5.63 1.27
CA LYS A 55 -25.52 5.33 1.97
C LYS A 55 -25.44 5.79 3.41
N LEU A 56 -26.46 6.53 3.84
CA LEU A 56 -26.68 6.93 5.22
C LEU A 56 -27.95 6.26 5.77
N PRO A 57 -27.94 5.78 7.03
CA PRO A 57 -26.80 5.71 7.94
C PRO A 57 -25.73 4.71 7.46
N PHE A 58 -24.45 4.97 7.79
CA PHE A 58 -23.38 4.08 7.42
C PHE A 58 -23.51 2.72 8.10
N LEU A 59 -23.33 1.65 7.33
CA LEU A 59 -23.18 0.31 7.90
C LEU A 59 -21.92 0.28 8.77
N ARG A 60 -22.04 -0.30 9.97
CA ARG A 60 -20.95 -0.37 10.95
C ARG A 60 -19.70 -1.02 10.38
N GLU A 61 -19.89 -2.05 9.56
CA GLU A 61 -18.83 -2.81 8.88
C GLU A 61 -18.06 -1.95 7.87
N ILE A 62 -18.76 -1.05 7.16
CA ILE A 62 -18.12 -0.10 6.24
C ILE A 62 -17.31 0.93 7.02
N LEU A 63 -17.85 1.45 8.13
CA LEU A 63 -17.10 2.37 9.00
C LEU A 63 -15.82 1.71 9.52
N LEU A 64 -15.93 0.50 10.06
CA LEU A 64 -14.76 -0.24 10.56
C LEU A 64 -13.73 -0.52 9.46
N TYR A 65 -14.19 -0.87 8.25
CA TYR A 65 -13.31 -1.03 7.09
C TYR A 65 -12.52 0.25 6.79
N CYS A 66 -13.22 1.40 6.73
CA CYS A 66 -12.58 2.69 6.47
C CYS A 66 -11.58 3.08 7.57
N VAL A 67 -11.95 2.88 8.84
CA VAL A 67 -11.06 3.13 9.98
C VAL A 67 -9.79 2.29 9.86
N GLN A 68 -9.92 1.01 9.50
CA GLN A 68 -8.79 0.10 9.34
C GLN A 68 -7.86 0.41 8.15
N ASP A 69 -8.32 1.15 7.14
CA ASP A 69 -7.45 1.66 6.07
C ASP A 69 -6.58 2.84 6.54
N LEU A 70 -7.05 3.61 7.52
CA LEU A 70 -6.41 4.87 7.91
C LEU A 70 -5.61 4.76 9.21
N GLN A 71 -6.08 3.99 10.18
CA GLN A 71 -5.54 3.99 11.55
C GLN A 71 -4.06 3.57 11.65
N TYR A 72 -3.56 2.81 10.66
CA TYR A 72 -2.18 2.30 10.64
C TYR A 72 -1.24 3.11 9.75
N LEU A 73 -1.75 4.12 9.02
CA LEU A 73 -0.93 4.95 8.13
C LEU A 73 0.21 5.68 8.87
N PRO A 74 0.00 6.26 10.07
CA PRO A 74 1.10 6.93 10.80
C PRO A 74 2.24 5.98 11.14
N GLN A 75 1.93 4.75 11.56
CA GLN A 75 2.92 3.74 11.94
C GLN A 75 3.67 3.23 10.72
N LEU A 76 2.96 2.95 9.62
CA LEU A 76 3.58 2.60 8.34
C LEU A 76 4.53 3.69 7.84
N TRP A 77 4.12 4.95 7.97
CA TRP A 77 4.97 6.10 7.63
C TRP A 77 6.28 6.09 8.44
N LEU A 78 6.21 5.87 9.75
CA LEU A 78 7.41 5.78 10.59
C LEU A 78 8.34 4.64 10.14
N VAL A 79 7.79 3.46 9.84
CA VAL A 79 8.56 2.30 9.37
C VAL A 79 9.26 2.60 8.05
N TYR A 80 8.57 3.22 7.09
CA TYR A 80 9.16 3.52 5.79
C TYR A 80 10.11 4.71 5.83
N ASN A 81 9.77 5.79 6.52
CA ASN A 81 10.59 7.00 6.59
C ASN A 81 11.96 6.75 7.26
N ARG A 82 12.02 5.82 8.22
CA ARG A 82 13.29 5.36 8.82
C ARG A 82 14.21 4.65 7.83
N LYS A 83 13.65 4.04 6.78
CA LYS A 83 14.39 3.30 5.74
C LYS A 83 14.77 4.18 4.53
N LEU A 84 14.34 5.44 4.48
CA LEU A 84 14.64 6.35 3.37
C LEU A 84 15.96 7.09 3.60
N THR A 85 16.87 6.98 2.64
CA THR A 85 18.04 7.87 2.56
C THR A 85 17.62 9.26 2.09
N PRO A 86 18.44 10.31 2.26
CA PRO A 86 18.11 11.65 1.78
C PRO A 86 17.75 11.70 0.28
N GLY A 87 18.49 10.98 -0.57
CA GLY A 87 18.17 10.87 -2.00
C GLY A 87 16.81 10.22 -2.26
N TRP A 88 16.48 9.16 -1.54
CA TRP A 88 15.17 8.52 -1.64
C TRP A 88 14.03 9.40 -1.13
N ARG A 89 14.25 10.22 -0.09
CA ARG A 89 13.24 11.19 0.38
C ARG A 89 12.93 12.23 -0.68
N LEU A 90 13.96 12.75 -1.35
CA LEU A 90 13.77 13.70 -2.45
C LEU A 90 12.97 13.08 -3.59
N GLN A 91 13.30 11.85 -3.98
CA GLN A 91 12.59 11.13 -5.04
C GLN A 91 11.13 10.88 -4.67
N VAL A 92 10.86 10.33 -3.47
CA VAL A 92 9.49 10.08 -3.00
C VAL A 92 8.68 11.38 -2.99
N ASN A 93 9.26 12.50 -2.56
CA ASN A 93 8.57 13.79 -2.58
C ASN A 93 8.24 14.22 -4.02
N ARG A 94 9.19 14.14 -4.95
CA ARG A 94 8.98 14.47 -6.38
C ARG A 94 7.87 13.61 -6.99
N GLU A 95 7.93 12.30 -6.82
CA GLU A 95 6.91 11.37 -7.34
C GLU A 95 5.53 11.59 -6.69
N SER A 96 5.49 11.88 -5.38
CA SER A 96 4.23 12.17 -4.69
C SER A 96 3.57 13.44 -5.24
N GLN A 97 4.34 14.50 -5.47
CA GLN A 97 3.84 15.74 -6.07
C GLN A 97 3.37 15.51 -7.52
N ALA A 98 4.12 14.74 -8.30
CA ALA A 98 3.72 14.37 -9.67
C ALA A 98 2.41 13.57 -9.69
N MET A 99 2.26 12.60 -8.79
CA MET A 99 1.05 11.78 -8.66
C MET A 99 -0.18 12.62 -8.22
N ILE A 100 0.00 13.59 -7.32
CA ILE A 100 -1.07 14.51 -6.90
C ILE A 100 -1.54 15.36 -8.09
N LYS A 101 -0.60 15.91 -8.87
CA LYS A 101 -0.95 16.67 -10.08
C LYS A 101 -1.66 15.80 -11.11
N LEU A 102 -1.17 14.57 -11.32
CA LEU A 102 -1.77 13.63 -12.26
C LEU A 102 -3.20 13.25 -11.83
N SER A 103 -3.44 12.99 -10.55
CA SER A 103 -4.76 12.58 -10.04
C SER A 103 -5.83 13.66 -10.18
N GLN A 104 -5.42 14.93 -10.28
CA GLN A 104 -6.30 16.08 -10.50
C GLN A 104 -6.54 16.38 -12.00
N SER A 105 -5.86 15.67 -12.91
CA SER A 105 -6.01 15.87 -14.35
C SER A 105 -7.26 15.18 -14.91
N ALA A 106 -7.83 15.75 -15.98
CA ALA A 106 -8.99 15.18 -16.68
C ALA A 106 -8.70 13.81 -17.34
N VAL A 107 -7.42 13.49 -17.56
CA VAL A 107 -6.97 12.26 -18.21
C VAL A 107 -6.59 11.16 -17.21
N PHE A 108 -6.77 11.39 -15.90
CA PHE A 108 -6.37 10.43 -14.88
C PHE A 108 -7.18 9.14 -14.96
N ASN A 109 -6.48 8.01 -15.08
CA ASN A 109 -7.08 6.67 -15.00
C ASN A 109 -6.53 5.88 -13.80
N GLY A 110 -7.18 6.01 -12.65
CA GLY A 110 -6.81 5.29 -11.43
C GLY A 110 -7.03 3.76 -11.45
N ARG A 111 -7.56 3.19 -12.54
CA ARG A 111 -7.91 1.75 -12.62
C ARG A 111 -7.00 0.95 -13.57
N GLY A 112 -6.01 1.60 -14.18
CA GLY A 112 -5.11 0.96 -15.15
C GLY A 112 -3.96 0.18 -14.51
N ARG A 113 -3.41 -0.80 -15.25
CA ARG A 113 -2.24 -1.60 -14.83
C ARG A 113 -1.00 -0.74 -14.55
N HIS A 114 -0.89 0.43 -15.19
CA HIS A 114 0.18 1.39 -14.93
C HIS A 114 0.22 1.86 -13.46
N MET A 115 -0.91 1.88 -12.76
CA MET A 115 -0.97 2.22 -11.32
C MET A 115 -0.40 1.12 -10.42
N ALA A 116 -0.23 -0.09 -10.94
CA ALA A 116 0.40 -1.20 -10.22
C ALA A 116 1.92 -1.23 -10.43
N LEU A 117 2.45 -0.44 -11.38
CA LEU A 117 3.89 -0.34 -11.64
C LEU A 117 4.49 0.76 -10.74
N PRO A 118 5.75 0.60 -10.29
CA PRO A 118 6.47 1.72 -9.69
C PRO A 118 6.69 2.82 -10.75
N PRO A 119 6.87 4.09 -10.36
CA PRO A 119 7.28 5.15 -11.28
C PRO A 119 8.52 4.74 -12.08
N ASP A 120 8.54 5.07 -13.37
CA ASP A 120 9.63 4.69 -14.27
C ASP A 120 10.96 5.28 -13.78
N GLY A 121 11.88 4.40 -13.40
CA GLY A 121 13.19 4.80 -12.85
C GLY A 121 14.03 3.71 -12.18
N HIS A 122 13.51 2.50 -11.91
CA HIS A 122 14.30 1.50 -11.16
C HIS A 122 14.08 0.04 -11.58
N LEU A 123 14.51 -0.30 -12.80
CA LEU A 123 14.92 -1.69 -13.13
C LEU A 123 16.44 -1.94 -13.02
N SER A 124 17.27 -0.93 -12.80
CA SER A 124 18.71 -1.12 -12.63
C SER A 124 19.19 -0.45 -11.35
N PHE A 125 19.63 -1.30 -10.42
CA PHE A 125 20.60 -1.12 -9.34
C PHE A 125 20.18 -2.06 -8.21
N THR A 126 20.80 -3.24 -8.26
CA THR A 126 21.02 -4.12 -7.12
C THR A 126 21.65 -3.27 -6.02
N PHE A 127 21.08 -3.31 -4.82
CA PHE A 127 21.85 -2.92 -3.64
C PHE A 127 23.08 -3.82 -3.63
N GLY A 128 24.26 -3.22 -3.56
CA GLY A 128 25.53 -3.92 -3.48
C GLY A 128 25.54 -4.80 -2.23
N THR A 129 25.35 -6.10 -2.43
CA THR A 129 25.98 -7.14 -1.63
C THR A 129 27.16 -7.64 -2.46
N GLN A 130 28.23 -6.86 -2.48
CA GLN A 130 29.57 -7.42 -2.57
C GLN A 130 30.17 -7.36 -1.17
N ASP A 131 30.69 -8.52 -0.80
CA ASP A 131 31.51 -8.88 0.35
C ASP A 131 30.86 -9.19 1.70
N LEU A 132 31.34 -10.34 2.20
CA LEU A 132 31.11 -11.01 3.48
C LEU A 132 29.78 -11.78 3.49
N ILE A 133 29.72 -13.09 3.25
CA ILE A 133 30.49 -14.14 3.93
C ILE A 133 30.63 -15.35 2.99
N SER A 134 31.87 -15.61 2.59
CA SER A 134 32.36 -16.98 2.43
C SER A 134 32.22 -17.67 3.79
N LYS A 135 31.41 -18.74 3.85
CA LYS A 135 31.72 -20.02 4.52
C LYS A 135 30.44 -20.81 4.82
N ARG A 136 30.46 -22.02 4.28
CA ARG A 136 30.08 -23.28 4.93
C ARG A 136 28.58 -23.62 5.09
N PHE A 137 28.28 -24.73 4.39
CA PHE A 137 27.25 -25.75 4.59
C PHE A 137 25.81 -25.38 4.26
#